data_AF-A0AAU8GAG2-F1
#
_entry.id   AF-A0AAU8GAG2-F1
#
_cell.length_a   1.000
_cell.length_b   1.000
_cell.length_c   1.000
_cell.angle_alpha   90.00
_cell.angle_beta   90.00
_cell.angle_gamma   90.00
#
_symmetry.space_group_name_H-M   'P 1'
#
loop_
_entity.id
_entity.type
_entity.pdbx_description
1 polymer ?
#
loop_
_entity_poly.entity_id
_entity_poly.type
_entity_poly.pdbx_seq_one_letter_code
_entity_poly.pdbx_strand_id
1 'polypeptide(L)' 'MPNLEDYKWEFRKEEEELLAERRKLLGQKQLISRVFTTEASRRRAELEKAVAELERRITEIRNILGDNYRNN' A
#
# COMPACT_ATOMS: atom_id res chain seq x y z
N MET A 1 -2.59 -28.91 -11.74
CA MET A 1 -3.32 -27.92 -10.93
C MET A 1 -2.27 -27.08 -10.22
N PRO A 2 -2.29 -25.74 -10.33
CA PRO A 2 -1.35 -24.90 -9.59
C PRO A 2 -1.51 -25.15 -8.08
N ASN A 3 -0.39 -25.21 -7.36
CA ASN A 3 -0.37 -25.49 -5.93
C ASN A 3 -0.90 -24.27 -5.16
N LEU A 4 -1.80 -24.51 -4.20
CA LEU A 4 -2.35 -23.45 -3.33
C LEU A 4 -1.25 -22.70 -2.57
N GLU A 5 -0.12 -23.36 -2.28
CA GLU A 5 1.03 -22.74 -1.62
C GLU A 5 1.81 -21.79 -2.53
N ASP A 6 1.89 -22.08 -3.84
CA ASP A 6 2.52 -21.17 -4.81
C ASP A 6 1.70 -19.88 -4.91
N TYR A 7 0.37 -20.01 -4.91
CA TYR A 7 -0.54 -18.86 -4.94
C TYR A 7 -0.35 -17.97 -3.70
N LYS A 8 -0.37 -18.55 -2.50
CA LYS A 8 -0.14 -17.77 -1.26
C LYS A 8 1.22 -17.09 -1.23
N TRP A 9 2.25 -17.72 -1.78
CA TRP A 9 3.59 -17.13 -1.85
C TRP A 9 3.60 -15.87 -2.74
N GLU A 10 2.97 -15.93 -3.92
CA GLU A 10 2.84 -14.76 -4.80
C GLU A 10 2.08 -13.61 -4.13
N PHE A 11 0.96 -13.90 -3.44
CA PHE A 11 0.21 -12.88 -2.71
C PHE A 11 0.98 -12.24 -1.57
N ARG A 12 1.78 -13.02 -0.81
CA ARG A 12 2.64 -12.47 0.23
C ARG A 12 3.71 -11.56 -0.34
N LYS A 13 4.32 -11.97 -1.47
CA LYS A 13 5.31 -11.15 -2.16
C LYS A 13 4.68 -9.85 -2.68
N GLU A 14 3.50 -9.91 -3.28
CA GLU A 14 2.74 -8.73 -3.71
C GLU A 14 2.44 -7.80 -2.51
N GLU A 15 2.01 -8.35 -1.37
CA GLU A 15 1.78 -7.57 -0.15
C GLU A 15 3.05 -6.84 0.33
N GLU A 16 4.19 -7.55 0.37
CA GLU A 16 5.48 -6.97 0.78
C GLU A 16 5.92 -5.82 -0.13
N GLU A 17 5.76 -5.98 -1.45
CA GLU A 17 6.06 -4.95 -2.45
C GLU A 17 5.17 -3.72 -2.27
N LEU A 18 3.86 -3.91 -2.07
CA LEU A 18 2.91 -2.83 -1.83
C LEU A 18 3.18 -2.09 -0.51
N LEU A 19 3.55 -2.82 0.55
CA LEU A 19 3.94 -2.23 1.83
C LEU A 19 5.23 -1.40 1.68
N ALA A 20 6.19 -1.85 0.87
CA ALA A 20 7.40 -1.11 0.59
C ALA A 20 7.10 0.19 -0.17
N GLU A 21 6.27 0.14 -1.21
CA GLU A 21 5.88 1.35 -1.95
C GLU A 21 5.08 2.30 -1.06
N ARG A 22 4.17 1.79 -0.22
CA ARG A 22 3.42 2.60 0.74
C ARG A 22 4.36 3.37 1.69
N ARG A 23 5.39 2.71 2.23
CA ARG A 23 6.40 3.37 3.09
C ARG A 23 7.12 4.50 2.36
N LYS A 24 7.51 4.28 1.11
CA LYS A 24 8.18 5.29 0.27
C LYS A 24 7.27 6.49 0.00
N LEU A 25 6.01 6.26 -0.38
CA LEU A 25 5.06 7.35 -0.63
C LEU A 25 4.74 8.15 0.64
N LEU A 26 4.63 7.49 1.80
CA LEU A 26 4.49 8.17 3.08
C LEU A 26 5.70 9.05 3.42
N GLY A 27 6.91 8.58 3.14
CA GLY A 27 8.13 9.39 3.26
C GLY A 27 8.10 10.63 2.36
N GLN A 28 7.70 10.47 1.10
CA GLN A 28 7.53 11.60 0.17
C GLN A 28 6.47 12.60 0.68
N LYS A 29 5.34 12.10 1.19
CA LYS A 29 4.28 12.94 1.76
C LYS A 29 4.79 13.77 2.95
N GLN A 30 5.58 13.15 3.84
CA GLN A 30 6.19 13.85 4.97
C GLN A 30 7.13 14.97 4.51
N LEU A 31 7.96 14.74 3.49
CA LEU A 31 8.84 15.78 2.94
C LEU A 31 8.05 16.95 2.34
N ILE A 32 7.02 16.65 1.55
CA ILE A 32 6.19 17.67 0.88
C ILE A 32 5.28 18.41 1.88
N SER A 33 4.91 17.78 3.00
CA SER A 33 4.07 18.43 4.04
C SER A 33 4.66 19.72 4.61
N ARG A 34 5.99 19.91 4.48
CA ARG A 34 6.71 21.09 4.94
C ARG A 34 6.72 22.25 3.92
N VAL A 35 6.16 22.05 2.72
CA VAL A 35 6.16 23.04 1.63
C VAL A 35 4.75 23.55 1.35
N PHE A 36 4.55 24.87 1.36
CA PHE A 36 3.22 25.50 1.27
C PHE A 36 3.00 26.21 -0.07
N THR A 37 3.22 25.49 -1.18
CA THR A 37 2.92 25.96 -2.54
C THR A 37 1.70 25.25 -3.11
N THR A 38 1.06 25.84 -4.14
CA THR A 38 -0.05 25.19 -4.87
C THR A 38 0.37 23.85 -5.44
N GLU A 39 1.59 23.76 -5.98
CA GLU A 39 2.15 22.52 -6.51
C GLU A 39 2.35 21.47 -5.40
N ALA A 40 2.87 21.88 -4.23
CA ALA A 40 2.99 20.97 -3.10
C ALA A 40 1.62 20.47 -2.61
N SER A 41 0.59 21.32 -2.62
CA SER A 41 -0.79 20.92 -2.31
C SER A 41 -1.34 19.91 -3.31
N ARG A 42 -1.13 20.13 -4.60
CA ARG A 42 -1.50 19.17 -5.65
C ARG A 42 -0.78 17.84 -5.45
N ARG A 43 0.53 17.87 -5.21
CA ARG A 43 1.34 16.68 -5.02
C ARG A 43 0.95 15.90 -3.77
N ARG A 44 0.57 16.57 -2.67
CA ARG A 44 0.00 15.90 -1.49
C ARG A 44 -1.28 15.13 -1.82
N ALA A 45 -2.19 15.74 -2.57
CA ALA A 45 -3.44 15.08 -2.96
C ALA A 45 -3.19 13.87 -3.88
N GLU A 46 -2.21 13.93 -4.77
CA GLU A 46 -1.79 12.79 -5.60
C GLU A 46 -1.21 11.65 -4.74
N LEU A 47 -0.33 11.99 -3.80
CA LEU A 47 0.25 11.01 -2.87
C LEU A 47 -0.81 10.37 -1.97
N GLU A 48 -1.80 11.15 -1.50
CA GLU A 48 -2.92 10.61 -0.72
C GLU A 48 -3.75 9.60 -1.50
N LYS A 49 -4.07 9.90 -2.77
CA LYS A 49 -4.78 8.97 -3.64
C LYS A 49 -3.98 7.68 -3.85
N ALA A 50 -2.69 7.81 -4.14
CA ALA A 50 -1.82 6.65 -4.36
C ALA A 50 -1.68 5.78 -3.09
N VAL A 51 -1.52 6.39 -1.91
CA VAL A 51 -1.48 5.65 -0.64
C VAL A 51 -2.80 4.91 -0.39
N ALA A 52 -3.94 5.56 -0.61
CA ALA A 52 -5.25 4.94 -0.41
C ALA A 52 -5.49 3.76 -1.36
N GLU A 53 -4.98 3.83 -2.59
CA GLU A 53 -5.04 2.73 -3.56
C GLU A 53 -4.20 1.53 -3.12
N LEU A 54 -2.96 1.77 -2.66
CA LEU A 54 -2.12 0.71 -2.09
C LEU A 54 -2.78 0.04 -0.88
N GLU A 55 -3.40 0.81 0.01
CA GLU A 55 -4.08 0.28 1.20
C GLU A 55 -5.28 -0.60 0.85
N ARG A 56 -6.05 -0.24 -0.18
CA ARG A 56 -7.13 -1.09 -0.70
C ARG A 56 -6.57 -2.40 -1.24
N ARG A 57 -5.51 -2.34 -2.04
CA ARG A 57 -4.89 -3.53 -2.64
C ARG A 57 -4.31 -4.48 -1.58
N ILE A 58 -3.61 -3.94 -0.58
CA ILE A 58 -3.12 -4.74 0.56
C ILE A 58 -4.28 -5.42 1.28
N THR A 59 -5.39 -4.71 1.49
CA THR A 59 -6.59 -5.28 2.13
C THR A 59 -7.20 -6.40 1.31
N GLU A 60 -7.30 -6.25 -0.02
CA GLU A 60 -7.74 -7.31 -0.94
C GLU A 60 -6.86 -8.55 -0.83
N ILE A 61 -5.54 -8.37 -0.85
CA ILE A 61 -4.56 -9.46 -0.74
C ILE A 61 -4.70 -10.20 0.60
N ARG A 62 -4.82 -9.47 1.72
CA ARG A 62 -5.03 -10.06 3.04
C ARG A 62 -6.32 -10.88 3.12
N ASN A 63 -7.40 -10.36 2.52
CA ASN A 63 -8.66 -11.10 2.41
C ASN A 63 -8.49 -12.40 1.61
N ILE A 64 -7.72 -12.37 0.51
CA ILE A 64 -7.43 -13.56 -0.32
C ILE A 64 -6.57 -14.57 0.44
N LEU A 65 -5.55 -14.11 1.17
CA LEU A 65 -4.69 -14.96 1.99
C LEU A 65 -5.43 -15.61 3.17
N GLY A 66 -6.66 -15.15 3.46
CA GLY A 66 -7.43 -15.64 4.61
C GLY A 66 -6.85 -15.17 5.94
N ASP A 67 -5.95 -14.19 5.92
CA ASP A 67 -5.51 -13.45 7.10
C ASP A 67 -6.68 -12.57 7.51
N ASN A 68 -7.66 -13.23 8.14
CA ASN A 68 -8.68 -12.58 8.93
C ASN A 68 -7.97 -11.59 9.84
N TYR A 69 -8.20 -10.32 9.55
CA TYR A 69 -8.05 -9.19 10.46
C TYR A 69 -8.61 -9.58 11.84
N ARG A 70 -7.79 -10.20 12.67
CA ARG A 70 -8.07 -10.42 14.08
C ARG A 70 -7.07 -9.57 14.82
N ASN A 71 -7.54 -8.36 15.12
CA ASN A 71 -7.07 -7.60 16.27
C ASN A 71 -6.78 -8.58 17.41
N ASN A 72 -5.51 -8.70 17.77
CA ASN A 72 -5.07 -9.08 19.10
C ASN A 72 -3.92 -8.15 19.47
#